data_AF-A0A7J4EMR8-F1
#
_entry.id   AF-A0A7J4EMR8-F1
#
_cell.length_a   1.000
_cell.length_b   1.000
_cell.length_c   1.000
_cell.angle_alpha   90.00
_cell.angle_beta   90.00
_cell.angle_gamma   90.00
#
_symmetry.space_group_name_H-M   'P 1'
#
loop_
_entity.id
_entity.type
_entity.pdbx_description
1 polymer ?
#
loop_
_entity_poly.entity_id
_entity_poly.type
_entity_poly.pdbx_seq_one_letter_code
_entity_poly.pdbx_strand_id
1 'polypeptide(L)'
;HISSEQCKRGARKRIGFSFNINEKKYINEVYSTLSCLNIKHSHNEREDNSTTNITISSRIFDFLMDILLNCGTDSYSARVPSQIFSLDYSKKIAFLEGVFRGDGHVAFPKNTKAVVYDYGSISHELIHGLTILLHSIGIVPSYKSSRPKKSTDYAHYLRISGREQIKSLPYFKDTQSEYKKLISPTGFKQVNSEYAVVKIKDIYEFNDSVDVFSLEIEDTHTFVTTQGLIVHNCFPKDVKALIHKAKEIGYNPILLNSVIELNEKQPLRMIKLLERKIGDLTRKKIAILGLAFKNDTDDVRESRSIPVIKALKEKGAIIKAYDPMAIPNMKKELINRFNKDIIYCNTAEEAL
;
A
#
# COMPACT_ATOMS: atom_id res chain seq x y z
N HIS A 1 7.43 21.16 13.32
CA HIS A 1 6.96 22.20 12.38
C HIS A 1 8.06 23.10 11.80
N ILE A 2 8.02 23.35 10.49
CA ILE A 2 8.75 24.43 9.79
C ILE A 2 7.75 25.53 9.49
N SER A 3 7.99 26.75 9.96
CA SER A 3 7.25 27.94 9.54
C SER A 3 8.17 28.87 8.78
N SER A 4 7.71 29.36 7.62
CA SER A 4 8.37 30.43 6.89
C SER A 4 7.60 31.73 7.03
N GLU A 5 8.23 32.76 7.61
CA GLU A 5 7.66 34.11 7.64
C GLU A 5 8.34 35.00 6.58
N GLN A 6 7.55 35.59 5.67
CA GLN A 6 8.01 36.68 4.82
C GLN A 6 7.96 37.99 5.60
N CYS A 7 9.12 38.53 5.98
CA CYS A 7 9.21 39.94 6.33
C CYS A 7 9.16 40.81 5.05
N LYS A 8 8.66 42.05 5.18
CA LYS A 8 8.41 43.01 4.08
C LYS A 8 9.57 43.10 3.06
N ARG A 9 9.21 43.39 1.79
CA ARG A 9 10.05 43.48 0.57
C ARG A 9 11.55 43.65 0.84
N GLY A 10 12.32 42.60 0.52
CA GLY A 10 13.78 42.54 0.66
C GLY A 10 14.28 41.68 1.84
N ALA A 11 13.40 41.27 2.75
CA ALA A 11 13.81 40.48 3.92
C ALA A 11 14.05 38.99 3.61
N ARG A 12 15.05 38.41 4.28
CA ARG A 12 15.34 36.97 4.24
C ARG A 12 14.18 36.20 4.88
N LYS A 13 13.69 35.13 4.23
CA LYS A 13 12.81 34.14 4.88
C LYS A 13 13.53 33.57 6.11
N ARG A 14 12.76 33.32 7.16
CA ARG A 14 13.23 32.72 8.40
C ARG A 14 12.57 31.36 8.56
N ILE A 15 13.35 30.35 8.91
CA ILE A 15 12.85 29.03 9.28
C ILE A 15 12.86 28.94 10.79
N GLY A 16 11.68 28.73 11.37
CA GLY A 16 11.50 28.53 12.80
C GLY A 16 11.22 27.07 13.16
N PHE A 17 11.86 26.60 14.23
CA PHE A 17 11.46 25.40 14.97
C PHE A 17 10.93 25.83 16.34
N SER A 18 9.75 25.35 16.70
CA SER A 18 9.09 25.66 17.97
C SER A 18 9.06 24.42 18.86
N PHE A 19 9.39 24.59 20.14
CA PHE A 19 9.47 23.54 21.13
C PHE A 19 8.76 23.95 22.41
N ASN A 20 8.24 23.00 23.17
CA ASN A 20 7.82 23.29 24.54
C ASN A 20 9.07 23.54 25.40
N ILE A 21 9.02 24.53 26.30
CA ILE A 21 10.20 24.90 27.11
C ILE A 21 10.74 23.75 27.99
N ASN A 22 9.89 22.76 28.30
CA ASN A 22 10.27 21.60 29.09
C ASN A 22 11.10 20.57 28.30
N GLU A 23 11.17 20.69 26.97
CA GLU A 23 11.89 19.76 26.08
C GLU A 23 13.39 20.10 25.97
N LYS A 24 14.02 20.48 27.08
CA LYS A 24 15.41 20.99 27.13
C LYS A 24 16.42 20.10 26.43
N LYS A 25 16.29 18.77 26.58
CA LYS A 25 17.18 17.80 25.92
C LYS A 25 17.07 17.89 24.40
N TYR A 26 15.85 17.99 23.86
CA TYR A 26 15.61 18.07 22.43
C TYR A 26 16.04 19.42 21.85
N ILE A 27 15.75 20.51 22.56
CA ILE A 27 16.22 21.86 22.21
C ILE A 27 17.75 21.87 22.10
N ASN A 28 18.46 21.31 23.08
CA ASN A 28 19.93 21.24 23.08
C ASN A 28 20.48 20.37 21.94
N GLU A 29 19.81 19.28 21.58
CA GLU A 29 20.19 18.39 20.48
C GLU A 29 20.06 19.10 19.12
N VAL A 30 18.98 19.85 18.91
CA VAL A 30 18.81 20.67 17.71
C VAL A 30 19.86 21.78 17.66
N TYR A 31 20.12 22.44 18.78
CA TYR A 31 21.14 23.48 18.89
C TYR A 31 22.55 22.95 18.55
N SER A 32 22.93 21.82 19.13
CA SER A 32 24.23 21.20 18.88
C SER A 32 24.36 20.74 17.44
N THR A 33 23.30 20.16 16.86
CA THR A 33 23.28 19.74 15.46
C THR A 33 23.47 20.92 14.51
N LEU A 34 22.74 22.01 14.71
CA LEU A 34 22.88 23.22 13.88
C LEU A 34 24.28 23.84 14.03
N SER A 35 24.82 23.85 15.25
CA SER A 35 26.17 24.34 15.53
C SER A 35 27.25 23.49 14.84
N CYS A 36 27.15 22.17 14.92
CA CYS A 36 28.06 21.24 14.24
C CYS A 36 28.03 21.39 12.72
N LEU A 37 26.88 21.73 12.15
CA LEU A 37 26.72 22.00 10.71
C LEU A 37 27.13 23.43 10.32
N ASN A 38 27.66 24.23 11.26
CA ASN A 38 28.00 25.65 11.07
C ASN A 38 26.81 26.51 10.58
N ILE A 39 25.59 26.13 10.96
CA ILE A 39 24.37 26.86 10.62
C ILE A 39 24.11 27.91 11.70
N LYS A 40 24.22 29.19 11.33
CA LYS A 40 23.89 30.31 12.23
C LYS A 40 22.39 30.32 12.57
N HIS A 41 22.08 30.38 13.85
CA HIS A 41 20.71 30.37 14.37
C HIS A 41 20.59 31.31 15.58
N SER A 42 19.37 31.74 15.88
CA SER A 42 19.02 32.55 17.05
C SER A 42 18.01 31.80 17.92
N HIS A 43 18.08 32.04 19.22
CA HIS A 43 17.23 31.43 20.24
C HIS A 43 16.38 32.51 20.90
N ASN A 44 15.05 32.36 20.84
CA ASN A 44 14.10 33.28 21.46
C ASN A 44 13.07 32.49 22.28
N GLU A 45 12.89 32.87 23.55
CA GLU A 45 11.81 32.38 24.40
C GLU A 45 10.63 33.36 24.32
N ARG A 46 9.40 32.85 24.34
CA ARG A 46 8.22 33.72 24.42
C ARG A 46 8.14 34.38 25.81
N GLU A 47 7.53 35.57 25.87
CA GLU A 47 7.31 36.31 27.12
C GLU A 47 6.51 35.53 28.18
N ASP A 48 5.68 34.57 27.74
CA ASP A 48 4.90 33.69 28.60
C ASP A 48 5.67 32.44 29.09
N ASN A 49 6.95 32.31 28.73
CA ASN A 49 7.83 31.17 29.01
C ASN A 49 7.23 29.80 28.63
N SER A 50 6.27 29.74 27.71
CA SER A 50 5.64 28.47 27.32
C SER A 50 6.42 27.72 26.24
N THR A 51 7.08 28.48 25.35
CA THR A 51 7.59 27.99 24.08
C THR A 51 8.97 28.60 23.81
N THR A 52 9.87 27.74 23.33
CA THR A 52 11.20 28.14 22.86
C THR A 52 11.24 28.03 21.33
N ASN A 53 11.75 29.06 20.66
CA ASN A 53 11.90 29.08 19.21
C ASN A 53 13.38 29.16 18.81
N ILE A 54 13.79 28.23 17.94
CA ILE A 54 15.08 28.30 17.24
C ILE A 54 14.81 28.81 15.83
N THR A 55 15.44 29.92 15.45
CA THR A 55 15.22 30.57 14.15
C THR A 55 16.50 30.61 13.33
N ILE A 56 16.41 30.25 12.06
CA ILE A 56 17.51 30.31 11.09
C ILE A 56 17.18 31.35 10.03
N SER A 57 18.05 32.35 9.86
CA SER A 57 17.92 33.39 8.83
C SER A 57 19.03 33.26 7.78
N SER A 58 18.92 32.24 6.93
CA SER A 58 19.89 31.91 5.89
C SER A 58 19.18 31.62 4.57
N ARG A 59 19.59 32.31 3.50
CA ARG A 59 19.05 32.07 2.15
C ARG A 59 19.39 30.67 1.64
N ILE A 60 20.56 30.15 2.00
CA ILE A 60 21.01 28.81 1.60
C ILE A 60 20.17 27.75 2.32
N PHE A 61 19.92 27.94 3.61
CA PHE A 61 19.11 27.00 4.39
C PHE A 61 17.65 27.04 3.96
N ASP A 62 17.12 28.22 3.67
CA ASP A 62 15.79 28.39 3.08
C ASP A 62 15.67 27.69 1.72
N PHE A 63 16.62 27.92 0.82
CA PHE A 63 16.67 27.22 -0.47
C PHE A 63 16.74 25.69 -0.30
N LEU A 64 17.52 25.21 0.65
CA LEU A 64 17.60 23.78 0.96
C LEU A 64 16.25 23.21 1.39
N MET A 65 15.56 23.86 2.34
CA MET A 65 14.32 23.32 2.91
C MET A 65 13.12 23.49 1.99
N ASP A 66 12.99 24.65 1.33
CA ASP A 66 11.84 25.01 0.49
C ASP A 66 11.97 24.46 -0.94
N ILE A 67 13.16 24.57 -1.55
CA ILE A 67 13.33 24.20 -2.96
C ILE A 67 13.94 22.80 -3.12
N LEU A 68 15.07 22.51 -2.47
CA LEU A 68 15.75 21.23 -2.68
C LEU A 68 15.00 20.06 -2.02
N LEU A 69 14.66 20.20 -0.74
CA LEU A 69 13.94 19.17 0.01
C LEU A 69 12.43 19.27 -0.17
N ASN A 70 11.93 20.47 -0.51
CA ASN A 70 10.50 20.72 -0.69
C ASN A 70 9.68 20.24 0.51
N CYS A 71 10.08 20.63 1.71
CA CYS A 71 9.44 20.23 2.96
C CYS A 71 8.05 20.86 3.18
N GLY A 72 7.67 21.85 2.35
CA GLY A 72 6.55 22.75 2.61
C GLY A 72 6.94 23.93 3.51
N THR A 73 6.12 24.98 3.47
CA THR A 73 6.40 26.28 4.13
C THR A 73 5.51 26.56 5.34
N ASP A 74 4.45 25.77 5.50
CA ASP A 74 3.48 25.88 6.58
C ASP A 74 2.88 24.51 6.94
N SER A 75 1.97 24.49 7.91
CA SER A 75 1.32 23.27 8.38
C SER A 75 0.41 22.57 7.36
N TYR A 76 -0.04 23.29 6.32
CA TYR A 76 -0.94 22.75 5.29
C TYR A 76 -0.16 22.10 4.16
N SER A 77 0.95 22.72 3.77
CA SER A 77 1.82 22.32 2.66
C SER A 77 2.94 21.34 3.06
N ALA A 78 3.13 21.12 4.36
CA ALA A 78 4.14 20.23 4.91
C ALA A 78 4.14 18.87 4.22
N ARG A 79 5.31 18.30 3.95
CA ARG A 79 5.41 16.98 3.30
C ARG A 79 6.71 16.29 3.62
N VAL A 80 6.73 14.97 3.46
CA VAL A 80 7.97 14.18 3.52
C VAL A 80 8.78 14.45 2.26
N PRO A 81 10.06 14.89 2.37
CA PRO A 81 10.92 15.07 1.19
C PRO A 81 11.09 13.77 0.42
N SER A 82 10.99 13.84 -0.91
CA SER A 82 11.06 12.66 -1.80
C SER A 82 12.35 11.84 -1.61
N GLN A 83 13.45 12.51 -1.29
CA GLN A 83 14.76 11.92 -1.09
C GLN A 83 14.77 10.94 0.09
N ILE A 84 13.92 11.15 1.10
CA ILE A 84 13.85 10.29 2.29
C ILE A 84 13.43 8.85 1.92
N PHE A 85 12.57 8.68 0.92
CA PHE A 85 12.09 7.36 0.51
C PHE A 85 13.20 6.47 -0.06
N SER A 86 14.25 7.07 -0.63
CA SER A 86 15.40 6.36 -1.20
C SER A 86 16.53 6.09 -0.20
N LEU A 87 16.44 6.63 1.02
CA LEU A 87 17.48 6.43 2.03
C LEU A 87 17.47 5.01 2.61
N ASP A 88 18.60 4.62 3.18
CA ASP A 88 18.70 3.36 3.93
C ASP A 88 17.81 3.36 5.19
N TYR A 89 17.60 2.16 5.74
CA TYR A 89 16.78 1.94 6.93
C TYR A 89 17.15 2.87 8.09
N SER A 90 18.45 3.00 8.39
CA SER A 90 18.92 3.79 9.54
C SER A 90 18.55 5.27 9.43
N LYS A 91 18.67 5.84 8.23
CA LYS A 91 18.35 7.25 7.97
C LYS A 91 16.83 7.49 7.91
N LYS A 92 16.06 6.53 7.37
CA LYS A 92 14.59 6.58 7.43
C LYS A 92 14.09 6.59 8.86
N ILE A 93 14.67 5.74 9.70
CA ILE A 93 14.38 5.72 11.13
C ILE A 93 14.72 7.06 11.78
N ALA A 94 15.93 7.59 11.58
CA ALA A 94 16.32 8.88 12.15
C ALA A 94 15.36 10.03 11.74
N PHE A 95 14.92 10.04 10.48
CA PHE A 95 13.91 11.00 10.01
C PHE A 95 12.57 10.83 10.76
N LEU A 96 12.04 9.61 10.83
CA LEU A 96 10.81 9.32 11.54
C LEU A 96 10.91 9.68 13.03
N GLU A 97 12.05 9.41 13.67
CA GLU A 97 12.30 9.80 15.06
C GLU A 97 12.22 11.33 15.23
N GLY A 98 12.85 12.10 14.34
CA GLY A 98 12.74 13.57 14.36
C GLY A 98 11.31 14.06 14.19
N VAL A 99 10.55 13.46 13.27
CA VAL A 99 9.13 13.80 13.03
C VAL A 99 8.27 13.51 14.27
N PHE A 100 8.36 12.30 14.82
CA PHE A 100 7.54 11.90 15.97
C PHE A 100 8.01 12.56 17.28
N ARG A 101 9.28 12.93 17.42
CA ARG A 101 9.77 13.77 18.53
C ARG A 101 9.19 15.17 18.49
N GLY A 102 9.07 15.75 17.29
CA GLY A 102 8.56 17.10 17.12
C GLY A 102 7.06 17.20 17.40
N ASP A 103 6.27 16.42 16.67
CA ASP A 103 4.81 16.63 16.63
C ASP A 103 4.01 15.34 16.98
N GLY A 104 4.71 14.26 17.36
CA GLY A 104 4.10 12.99 17.77
C GLY A 104 3.74 12.95 19.26
N HIS A 105 2.78 12.10 19.61
CA HIS A 105 2.32 11.91 20.98
C HIS A 105 2.28 10.43 21.36
N VAL A 106 2.79 10.12 22.56
CA VAL A 106 2.71 8.78 23.15
C VAL A 106 1.46 8.69 24.00
N ALA A 107 0.51 7.84 23.61
CA ALA A 107 -0.72 7.64 24.35
C ALA A 107 -0.78 6.26 25.00
N PHE A 108 -1.44 6.22 26.17
CA PHE A 108 -1.75 5.01 26.92
C PHE A 108 -3.27 4.82 26.93
N PRO A 109 -3.83 4.01 26.01
CA PRO A 109 -5.28 3.85 25.93
C PRO A 109 -5.87 3.33 27.25
N LYS A 110 -6.95 3.98 27.71
CA LYS A 110 -7.63 3.65 28.97
C LYS A 110 -7.92 2.14 29.07
N ASN A 111 -7.66 1.56 30.24
CA ASN A 111 -7.82 0.14 30.55
C ASN A 111 -6.90 -0.83 29.79
N THR A 112 -5.80 -0.34 29.21
CA THR A 112 -4.76 -1.19 28.61
C THR A 112 -3.38 -0.78 29.12
N LYS A 113 -2.44 -1.73 29.21
CA LYS A 113 -1.01 -1.44 29.40
C LYS A 113 -0.29 -1.25 28.06
N ALA A 114 -1.01 -0.89 27.01
CA ALA A 114 -0.42 -0.68 25.70
C ALA A 114 0.01 0.76 25.53
N VAL A 115 1.12 0.91 24.83
CA VAL A 115 1.60 2.18 24.29
C VAL A 115 1.11 2.24 22.86
N VAL A 116 0.65 3.41 22.43
CA VAL A 116 0.43 3.73 21.02
C VAL A 116 1.12 5.05 20.71
N TYR A 117 1.58 5.19 19.47
CA TYR A 117 2.18 6.43 18.98
C TYR A 117 1.24 7.07 18.00
N ASP A 118 0.79 8.27 18.32
CA ASP A 118 -0.09 9.07 17.50
C ASP A 118 0.71 10.20 16.83
N TYR A 119 0.40 10.50 15.58
CA TYR A 119 0.90 11.65 14.87
C TYR A 119 -0.26 12.36 14.18
N GLY A 120 -0.42 13.65 14.44
CA GLY A 120 -1.51 14.45 13.89
C GLY A 120 -0.99 15.57 12.99
N SER A 121 -1.61 15.78 11.84
CA SER A 121 -1.34 16.92 10.97
C SER A 121 -2.59 17.33 10.19
N ILE A 122 -2.65 18.59 9.77
CA ILE A 122 -3.66 19.06 8.81
C ILE A 122 -3.20 18.89 7.37
N SER A 123 -1.90 18.64 7.14
CA SER A 123 -1.40 18.33 5.80
C SER A 123 -1.67 16.87 5.44
N HIS A 124 -2.44 16.68 4.37
CA HIS A 124 -2.71 15.37 3.82
C HIS A 124 -1.47 14.74 3.18
N GLU A 125 -0.65 15.55 2.49
CA GLU A 125 0.60 15.14 1.85
C GLU A 125 1.62 14.62 2.86
N LEU A 126 1.78 15.30 4.01
CA LEU A 126 2.64 14.82 5.08
C LEU A 126 2.18 13.46 5.60
N ILE A 127 0.90 13.32 5.90
CA ILE A 127 0.34 12.09 6.47
C ILE A 127 0.44 10.93 5.48
N HIS A 128 0.17 11.18 4.20
CA HIS A 128 0.34 10.18 3.17
C HIS A 128 1.82 9.79 3.00
N GLY A 129 2.73 10.76 2.95
CA GLY A 129 4.17 10.50 2.88
C GLY A 129 4.69 9.70 4.07
N LEU A 130 4.26 10.02 5.29
CA LEU A 130 4.61 9.27 6.50
C LEU A 130 4.04 7.85 6.47
N THR A 131 2.82 7.68 5.95
CA THR A 131 2.21 6.35 5.78
C THR A 131 3.05 5.46 4.88
N ILE A 132 3.43 5.97 3.69
CA ILE A 132 4.29 5.24 2.75
C ILE A 132 5.67 4.95 3.38
N LEU A 133 6.25 5.94 4.07
CA LEU A 133 7.56 5.78 4.69
C LEU A 133 7.54 4.71 5.78
N LEU A 134 6.50 4.69 6.62
CA LEU A 134 6.27 3.66 7.63
C LEU A 134 6.08 2.28 7.00
N HIS A 135 5.29 2.16 5.93
CA HIS A 135 5.14 0.91 5.20
C HIS A 135 6.49 0.40 4.67
N SER A 136 7.35 1.30 4.19
CA SER A 136 8.68 0.94 3.66
C SER A 136 9.64 0.33 4.70
N ILE A 137 9.31 0.46 6.00
CA ILE A 137 10.05 -0.15 7.12
C ILE A 137 9.24 -1.22 7.85
N GLY A 138 8.17 -1.73 7.22
CA GLY A 138 7.34 -2.81 7.75
C GLY A 138 6.35 -2.39 8.84
N ILE A 139 6.02 -1.10 8.93
CA ILE A 139 5.09 -0.56 9.92
C ILE A 139 3.80 -0.13 9.25
N VAL A 140 2.68 -0.70 9.70
CA VAL A 140 1.32 -0.45 9.25
C VAL A 140 0.60 0.43 10.28
N PRO A 141 0.58 1.76 10.09
CA PRO A 141 -0.20 2.65 10.94
C PRO A 141 -1.69 2.54 10.61
N SER A 142 -2.53 2.75 11.61
CA SER A 142 -3.95 3.04 11.38
C SER A 142 -4.13 4.53 11.06
N TYR A 143 -5.08 4.85 10.19
CA TYR A 143 -5.41 6.21 9.79
C TYR A 143 -6.81 6.61 10.27
N LYS A 144 -6.94 7.85 10.73
CA LYS A 144 -8.22 8.47 11.06
C LYS A 144 -8.21 9.94 10.66
N SER A 145 -9.31 10.43 10.10
CA SER A 145 -9.56 11.87 9.99
C SER A 145 -10.66 12.31 10.94
N SER A 146 -10.60 13.55 11.39
CA SER A 146 -11.69 14.21 12.10
C SER A 146 -11.71 15.70 11.80
N ARG A 147 -12.88 16.34 11.84
CA ARG A 147 -13.01 17.79 11.64
C ARG A 147 -13.23 18.47 13.00
N PRO A 148 -12.24 19.19 13.54
CA PRO A 148 -12.41 19.93 14.79
C PRO A 148 -13.51 20.99 14.66
N LYS A 149 -14.29 21.23 15.73
CA LYS A 149 -15.39 22.21 15.73
C LYS A 149 -14.97 23.64 15.34
N LYS A 150 -13.69 24.00 15.50
CA LYS A 150 -13.13 25.32 15.24
C LYS A 150 -12.25 25.39 13.98
N SER A 151 -12.10 24.29 13.23
CA SER A 151 -11.19 24.21 12.08
C SER A 151 -11.96 24.19 10.76
N THR A 152 -11.45 24.90 9.77
CA THR A 152 -11.96 24.86 8.38
C THR A 152 -11.65 23.54 7.71
N ASP A 153 -10.50 22.94 8.03
CA ASP A 153 -9.97 21.72 7.42
C ASP A 153 -10.00 20.49 8.33
N TYR A 154 -9.88 19.32 7.71
CA TYR A 154 -9.76 18.04 8.39
C TYR A 154 -8.37 17.89 9.03
N ALA A 155 -8.35 17.41 10.27
CA ALA A 155 -7.14 16.91 10.90
C ALA A 155 -7.02 15.41 10.64
N HIS A 156 -5.81 14.99 10.29
CA HIS A 156 -5.44 13.65 9.89
C HIS A 156 -4.50 13.05 10.93
N TYR A 157 -4.76 11.80 11.32
CA TYR A 157 -4.07 11.14 12.42
C TYR A 157 -3.57 9.77 11.97
N LEU A 158 -2.30 9.51 12.21
CA LEU A 158 -1.70 8.19 12.15
C LEU A 158 -1.54 7.65 13.56
N ARG A 159 -1.82 6.36 13.74
CA ARG A 159 -1.58 5.64 15.00
C ARG A 159 -0.82 4.36 14.75
N ILE A 160 0.35 4.24 15.35
CA ILE A 160 1.16 3.02 15.39
C ILE A 160 0.83 2.27 16.69
N SER A 161 0.48 1.00 16.55
CA SER A 161 0.11 0.14 17.67
C SER A 161 0.65 -1.27 17.48
N GLY A 162 0.66 -2.07 18.54
CA GLY A 162 1.19 -3.43 18.50
C GLY A 162 2.68 -3.49 18.87
N ARG A 163 3.02 -4.46 19.70
CA ARG A 163 4.34 -4.57 20.33
C ARG A 163 5.49 -4.67 19.33
N GLU A 164 5.35 -5.50 18.29
CA GLU A 164 6.45 -5.74 17.36
C GLU A 164 6.76 -4.49 16.50
N GLN A 165 5.72 -3.74 16.10
CA GLN A 165 5.90 -2.45 15.40
C GLN A 165 6.54 -1.39 16.29
N ILE A 166 6.15 -1.35 17.57
CA ILE A 166 6.72 -0.38 18.53
C ILE A 166 8.17 -0.73 18.87
N LYS A 167 8.49 -2.02 18.98
CA LYS A 167 9.85 -2.50 19.24
C LYS A 167 10.82 -2.23 18.09
N SER A 168 10.35 -2.22 16.85
CA SER A 168 11.23 -1.96 15.69
C SER A 168 11.67 -0.50 15.61
N LEU A 169 11.01 0.41 16.33
CA LEU A 169 11.30 1.84 16.37
C LEU A 169 12.17 2.19 17.60
N PRO A 170 13.45 2.57 17.44
CA PRO A 170 14.40 2.75 18.55
C PRO A 170 14.03 3.87 19.52
N TYR A 171 13.64 5.05 19.03
CA TYR A 171 13.17 6.14 19.89
C TYR A 171 11.99 5.75 20.77
N PHE A 172 11.17 4.81 20.30
CA PHE A 172 10.02 4.30 21.03
C PHE A 172 10.37 3.27 22.09
N LYS A 173 11.67 3.00 22.34
CA LYS A 173 12.19 2.08 23.36
C LYS A 173 12.42 2.73 24.72
N ASP A 174 12.81 3.99 24.77
CA ASP A 174 13.10 4.68 26.04
C ASP A 174 11.85 4.86 26.93
N THR A 175 10.67 4.86 26.32
CA THR A 175 9.34 4.89 26.96
C THR A 175 8.78 3.50 27.28
N GLN A 176 9.52 2.40 27.03
CA GLN A 176 9.03 1.00 27.21
C GLN A 176 9.25 0.43 28.61
N SER A 177 9.89 1.15 29.53
CA SER A 177 10.23 0.66 30.89
C SER A 177 9.01 0.24 31.73
N GLU A 178 7.77 0.58 31.33
CA GLU A 178 6.52 0.22 32.02
C GLU A 178 5.71 -0.92 31.36
N TYR A 179 6.22 -1.52 30.29
CA TYR A 179 5.44 -2.42 29.43
C TYR A 179 5.28 -3.84 29.99
N LYS A 180 4.06 -4.23 30.41
CA LYS A 180 3.77 -5.59 30.95
C LYS A 180 2.83 -6.47 30.13
N LYS A 181 2.15 -6.00 29.06
CA LYS A 181 1.23 -6.85 28.29
C LYS A 181 1.30 -6.68 26.76
N LEU A 182 1.31 -7.82 26.08
CA LEU A 182 1.24 -7.99 24.63
C LEU A 182 -0.15 -7.57 24.12
N ILE A 183 -0.21 -6.63 23.17
CA ILE A 183 -1.41 -6.41 22.36
C ILE A 183 -1.07 -6.70 20.90
N SER A 184 -1.86 -7.58 20.28
CA SER A 184 -1.81 -7.82 18.84
C SER A 184 -2.23 -6.56 18.09
N PRO A 185 -1.59 -6.22 16.95
CA PRO A 185 -2.02 -5.08 16.15
C PRO A 185 -3.51 -5.20 15.80
N THR A 186 -4.24 -4.09 15.92
CA THR A 186 -5.67 -4.03 15.59
C THR A 186 -5.86 -3.46 14.20
N GLY A 187 -6.72 -4.07 13.39
CA GLY A 187 -7.15 -3.52 12.09
C GLY A 187 -6.38 -4.07 10.88
N PHE A 188 -5.30 -4.81 11.08
CA PHE A 188 -4.60 -5.54 10.02
C PHE A 188 -4.09 -6.90 10.52
N LYS A 189 -3.78 -7.80 9.59
CA LYS A 189 -3.05 -9.05 9.85
C LYS A 189 -1.79 -9.05 9.00
N GLN A 190 -0.64 -9.16 9.66
CA GLN A 190 0.62 -9.39 8.95
C GLN A 190 0.59 -10.80 8.34
N VAL A 191 0.87 -10.92 7.04
CA VAL A 191 0.94 -12.22 6.37
C VAL A 191 2.39 -12.72 6.34
N ASN A 192 3.32 -11.85 5.94
CA ASN A 192 4.77 -12.09 5.95
C ASN A 192 5.50 -10.74 6.10
N SER A 193 6.81 -10.68 5.85
CA SER A 193 7.58 -9.43 5.91
C SER A 193 7.24 -8.40 4.81
N GLU A 194 6.52 -8.80 3.78
CA GLU A 194 6.30 -8.00 2.57
C GLU A 194 4.92 -7.37 2.52
N TYR A 195 3.89 -8.08 2.99
CA TYR A 195 2.52 -7.59 2.92
C TYR A 195 1.67 -7.89 4.16
N ALA A 196 0.74 -6.98 4.39
CA ALA A 196 -0.30 -7.03 5.39
C ALA A 196 -1.66 -6.96 4.72
N VAL A 197 -2.65 -7.62 5.32
CA VAL A 197 -4.04 -7.54 4.86
C VAL A 197 -4.87 -6.72 5.85
N VAL A 198 -5.73 -5.87 5.31
CA VAL A 198 -6.69 -5.06 6.08
C VAL A 198 -8.11 -5.53 5.80
N LYS A 199 -9.01 -5.31 6.75
CA LYS A 199 -10.43 -5.64 6.56
C LYS A 199 -11.12 -4.52 5.80
N ILE A 200 -11.84 -4.87 4.74
CA ILE A 200 -12.75 -3.94 4.06
C ILE A 200 -13.85 -3.58 5.07
N LYS A 201 -13.98 -2.28 5.35
CA LYS A 201 -14.97 -1.76 6.29
C LYS A 201 -16.32 -1.51 5.62
N ASP A 202 -16.28 -0.85 4.47
CA ASP A 202 -17.45 -0.40 3.72
C ASP A 202 -17.13 -0.46 2.21
N ILE A 203 -18.14 -0.69 1.38
CA ILE A 203 -18.08 -0.61 -0.09
C ILE A 203 -19.27 0.23 -0.54
N TYR A 204 -19.02 1.21 -1.40
CA TYR A 204 -20.06 2.10 -1.94
C TYR A 204 -20.04 2.02 -3.46
N GLU A 205 -21.23 2.05 -4.06
CA GLU A 205 -21.41 2.19 -5.51
C GLU A 205 -21.80 3.63 -5.82
N PHE A 206 -21.23 4.18 -6.88
CA PHE A 206 -21.52 5.53 -7.37
C PHE A 206 -21.73 5.47 -8.89
N ASN A 207 -22.75 6.17 -9.38
CA ASN A 207 -23.20 6.12 -10.78
C ASN A 207 -22.94 7.45 -11.52
N ASP A 208 -21.88 8.15 -11.15
CA ASP A 208 -21.48 9.40 -11.79
C ASP A 208 -20.50 9.13 -12.94
N SER A 209 -20.59 9.96 -13.98
CA SER A 209 -19.61 9.95 -15.07
C SER A 209 -18.32 10.60 -14.57
N VAL A 210 -17.28 9.81 -14.35
CA VAL A 210 -15.96 10.26 -13.89
C VAL A 210 -14.86 9.72 -14.80
N ASP A 211 -13.81 10.52 -14.99
CA ASP A 211 -12.61 10.04 -15.67
C ASP A 211 -11.91 9.02 -14.78
N VAL A 212 -11.58 7.87 -15.36
CA VAL A 212 -10.86 6.78 -14.69
C VAL A 212 -9.50 6.58 -15.34
N PHE A 213 -8.48 6.40 -14.51
CA PHE A 213 -7.11 6.20 -14.94
C PHE A 213 -6.62 4.82 -14.49
N SER A 214 -5.78 4.19 -15.30
CA SER A 214 -5.17 2.88 -15.03
C SER A 214 -3.72 2.90 -15.49
N LEU A 215 -2.89 2.04 -14.89
CA LEU A 215 -1.50 1.84 -15.26
C LEU A 215 -1.30 0.41 -15.73
N GLU A 216 -0.62 0.22 -16.85
CA GLU A 216 -0.19 -1.10 -17.30
C GLU A 216 1.26 -1.33 -16.92
N ILE A 217 1.50 -2.45 -16.24
CA ILE A 217 2.81 -2.83 -15.73
C ILE A 217 3.06 -4.27 -16.15
N GLU A 218 4.28 -4.52 -16.59
CA GLU A 218 4.75 -5.85 -17.00
C GLU A 218 4.81 -6.82 -15.80
N ASP A 219 4.79 -8.11 -16.09
CA ASP A 219 4.95 -9.24 -15.16
C ASP A 219 3.86 -9.41 -14.09
N THR A 220 3.94 -8.64 -13.00
CA THR A 220 3.09 -8.87 -11.82
C THR A 220 1.68 -8.35 -12.03
N HIS A 221 1.53 -7.39 -12.95
CA HIS A 221 0.29 -6.69 -13.22
C HIS A 221 -0.27 -5.98 -11.96
N THR A 222 0.56 -5.74 -10.95
CA THR A 222 0.18 -5.14 -9.68
C THR A 222 1.03 -3.92 -9.32
N PHE A 223 0.42 -2.93 -8.67
CA PHE A 223 1.12 -1.74 -8.18
C PHE A 223 0.53 -1.21 -6.87
N VAL A 224 1.36 -0.41 -6.19
CA VAL A 224 1.00 0.29 -4.97
C VAL A 224 0.38 1.65 -5.32
N THR A 225 -0.78 1.93 -4.73
CA THR A 225 -1.52 3.18 -4.92
C THR A 225 -1.56 3.99 -3.61
N THR A 226 -2.48 4.96 -3.55
CA THR A 226 -2.74 5.76 -2.35
C THR A 226 -2.80 4.91 -1.08
N GLN A 227 -2.17 5.41 -0.03
CA GLN A 227 -2.11 4.77 1.29
C GLN A 227 -1.43 3.39 1.30
N GLY A 228 -0.66 3.03 0.26
CA GLY A 228 0.07 1.77 0.24
C GLY A 228 -0.78 0.56 -0.20
N LEU A 229 -1.95 0.78 -0.80
CA LEU A 229 -2.82 -0.32 -1.26
C LEU A 229 -2.29 -0.94 -2.55
N ILE A 230 -2.14 -2.27 -2.56
CA ILE A 230 -1.76 -3.04 -3.74
C ILE A 230 -3.01 -3.31 -4.59
N VAL A 231 -2.98 -2.90 -5.86
CA VAL A 231 -4.05 -3.09 -6.85
C VAL A 231 -3.51 -3.81 -8.09
N HIS A 232 -4.40 -4.25 -8.98
CA HIS A 232 -4.07 -4.94 -10.24
C HIS A 232 -4.55 -4.12 -11.46
N ASN A 233 -3.81 -4.15 -12.57
CA ASN A 233 -4.23 -3.48 -13.82
C ASN A 233 -5.36 -4.26 -14.52
N CYS A 234 -6.36 -3.57 -15.06
CA CYS A 234 -7.69 -4.17 -15.30
C CYS A 234 -8.00 -4.56 -16.76
N PHE A 235 -7.02 -4.94 -17.58
CA PHE A 235 -7.23 -5.08 -19.03
C PHE A 235 -8.47 -5.89 -19.47
N PRO A 236 -8.78 -7.10 -18.94
CA PRO A 236 -9.98 -7.84 -19.33
C PRO A 236 -11.30 -7.21 -18.84
N LYS A 237 -11.26 -6.52 -17.69
CA LYS A 237 -12.41 -5.83 -17.09
C LYS A 237 -12.73 -4.55 -17.85
N ASP A 238 -11.69 -3.82 -18.26
CA ASP A 238 -11.79 -2.57 -19.00
C ASP A 238 -12.41 -2.80 -20.39
N VAL A 239 -12.01 -3.88 -21.09
CA VAL A 239 -12.63 -4.26 -22.37
C VAL A 239 -14.12 -4.61 -22.21
N LYS A 240 -14.49 -5.35 -21.15
CA LYS A 240 -15.91 -5.67 -20.86
C LYS A 240 -16.72 -4.41 -20.54
N ALA A 241 -16.16 -3.47 -19.77
CA ALA A 241 -16.80 -2.20 -19.45
C ALA A 241 -17.02 -1.33 -20.70
N LEU A 242 -16.03 -1.24 -21.60
CA LEU A 242 -16.15 -0.53 -22.88
C LEU A 242 -17.23 -1.12 -23.77
N ILE A 243 -17.33 -2.45 -23.84
CA ILE A 243 -18.41 -3.13 -24.58
C ILE A 243 -19.77 -2.80 -24.00
N HIS A 244 -19.89 -2.79 -22.67
CA HIS A 244 -21.14 -2.44 -22.00
C HIS A 244 -21.55 -1.00 -22.31
N LYS A 245 -20.63 -0.04 -22.16
CA LYS A 245 -20.91 1.38 -22.44
C LYS A 245 -21.28 1.63 -23.90
N ALA A 246 -20.58 0.99 -24.83
CA ALA A 246 -20.90 1.05 -26.25
C ALA A 246 -22.35 0.60 -26.51
N LYS A 247 -22.77 -0.51 -25.90
CA LYS A 247 -24.14 -1.02 -26.03
C LYS A 247 -25.19 -0.08 -25.43
N GLU A 248 -24.90 0.57 -24.30
CA GLU A 248 -25.80 1.57 -23.70
C GLU A 248 -26.10 2.74 -24.65
N ILE A 249 -25.11 3.18 -25.43
CA ILE A 249 -25.30 4.25 -26.43
C ILE A 249 -25.78 3.73 -27.80
N GLY A 250 -26.21 2.47 -27.87
CA GLY A 250 -26.73 1.84 -29.09
C GLY A 250 -25.67 1.40 -30.10
N TYR A 251 -24.38 1.44 -29.75
CA TYR A 251 -23.28 0.98 -30.60
C TYR A 251 -22.88 -0.46 -30.28
N ASN A 252 -22.72 -1.30 -31.30
CA ASN A 252 -22.17 -2.64 -31.13
C ASN A 252 -20.68 -2.67 -31.52
N PRO A 253 -19.73 -2.76 -30.56
CA PRO A 253 -18.31 -2.70 -30.85
C PRO A 253 -17.80 -4.05 -31.35
N ILE A 254 -17.95 -4.30 -32.65
CA ILE A 254 -17.64 -5.59 -33.29
C ILE A 254 -16.22 -6.06 -32.95
N LEU A 255 -15.21 -5.18 -33.05
CA LEU A 255 -13.81 -5.53 -32.79
C LEU A 255 -13.58 -6.00 -31.34
N LEU A 256 -14.08 -5.26 -30.36
CA LEU A 256 -13.91 -5.61 -28.94
C LEU A 256 -14.63 -6.91 -28.59
N ASN A 257 -15.84 -7.11 -29.13
CA ASN A 257 -16.56 -8.37 -29.00
C ASN A 257 -15.75 -9.52 -29.62
N SER A 258 -15.17 -9.32 -30.81
CA SER A 258 -14.34 -10.34 -31.47
C SER A 258 -13.08 -10.68 -30.70
N VAL A 259 -12.44 -9.70 -30.03
CA VAL A 259 -11.27 -9.96 -29.17
C VAL A 259 -11.66 -10.85 -28.00
N ILE A 260 -12.75 -10.54 -27.28
CA ILE A 260 -13.24 -11.39 -26.19
C ILE A 260 -13.61 -12.78 -26.73
N GLU A 261 -14.38 -12.84 -27.80
CA GLU A 261 -14.87 -14.09 -28.38
C GLU A 261 -13.72 -14.99 -28.86
N LEU A 262 -12.71 -14.42 -29.51
CA LEU A 262 -11.52 -15.15 -29.93
C LEU A 262 -10.76 -15.70 -28.72
N ASN A 263 -10.66 -14.89 -27.67
CA ASN A 263 -10.01 -15.29 -26.43
C ASN A 263 -10.77 -16.46 -25.76
N GLU A 264 -12.10 -16.39 -25.66
CA GLU A 264 -12.96 -17.48 -25.13
C GLU A 264 -12.93 -18.74 -26.00
N LYS A 265 -12.71 -18.62 -27.31
CA LYS A 265 -12.59 -19.74 -28.25
C LYS A 265 -11.23 -20.45 -28.22
N GLN A 266 -10.18 -19.85 -27.65
CA GLN A 266 -8.83 -20.45 -27.64
C GLN A 266 -8.79 -21.85 -27.00
N PRO A 267 -9.38 -22.10 -25.81
CA PRO A 267 -9.46 -23.44 -25.23
C PRO A 267 -10.06 -24.48 -26.19
N LEU A 268 -11.15 -24.14 -26.87
CA LEU A 268 -11.82 -25.05 -27.82
C LEU A 268 -10.97 -25.31 -29.07
N ARG A 269 -10.18 -24.34 -29.52
CA ARG A 269 -9.23 -24.53 -30.62
C ARG A 269 -8.17 -25.56 -30.25
N MET A 270 -7.68 -25.55 -29.02
CA MET A 270 -6.74 -26.57 -28.54
C MET A 270 -7.35 -27.97 -28.59
N ILE A 271 -8.61 -28.13 -28.17
CA ILE A 271 -9.31 -29.42 -28.26
C ILE A 271 -9.43 -29.88 -29.72
N LYS A 272 -9.82 -28.99 -30.64
CA LYS A 272 -9.90 -29.33 -32.07
C LYS A 272 -8.56 -29.75 -32.65
N LEU A 273 -7.46 -29.12 -32.25
CA LEU A 273 -6.12 -29.51 -32.67
C LEU A 273 -5.75 -30.90 -32.15
N LEU A 274 -6.14 -31.21 -30.91
CA LEU A 274 -5.94 -32.53 -30.32
C LEU A 274 -6.73 -33.59 -31.11
N GLU A 275 -8.02 -33.37 -31.36
CA GLU A 275 -8.87 -34.27 -32.15
C GLU A 275 -8.32 -34.51 -33.56
N ARG A 276 -7.83 -33.46 -34.23
CA ARG A 276 -7.19 -33.60 -35.55
C ARG A 276 -5.93 -34.46 -35.52
N LYS A 277 -5.20 -34.45 -34.40
CA LYS A 277 -3.91 -35.14 -34.27
C LYS A 277 -4.06 -36.58 -33.79
N ILE A 278 -4.99 -36.86 -32.87
CA ILE A 278 -5.12 -38.20 -32.24
C ILE A 278 -6.49 -38.86 -32.45
N GLY A 279 -7.42 -38.21 -33.17
CA GLY A 279 -8.75 -38.73 -33.45
C GLY A 279 -9.72 -38.60 -32.29
N ASP A 280 -10.59 -39.60 -32.13
CA ASP A 280 -11.56 -39.68 -31.02
C ASP A 280 -10.85 -39.66 -29.65
N LEU A 281 -11.35 -38.81 -28.75
CA LEU A 281 -10.80 -38.60 -27.41
C LEU A 281 -11.42 -39.52 -26.37
N THR A 282 -12.43 -40.31 -26.74
CA THR A 282 -13.10 -41.24 -25.84
C THR A 282 -12.09 -42.20 -25.20
N ARG A 283 -12.06 -42.24 -23.86
CA ARG A 283 -11.15 -43.04 -23.02
C ARG A 283 -9.65 -42.76 -23.23
N LYS A 284 -9.27 -41.72 -23.98
CA LYS A 284 -7.87 -41.30 -24.08
C LYS A 284 -7.43 -40.67 -22.77
N LYS A 285 -6.20 -40.96 -22.34
CA LYS A 285 -5.58 -40.31 -21.19
C LYS A 285 -4.94 -39.01 -21.66
N ILE A 286 -5.33 -37.89 -21.07
CA ILE A 286 -4.82 -36.56 -21.42
C ILE A 286 -4.30 -35.90 -20.14
N ALA A 287 -3.02 -35.55 -20.18
CA ALA A 287 -2.34 -34.80 -19.13
C ALA A 287 -2.63 -33.31 -19.27
N ILE A 288 -2.92 -32.63 -18.16
CA ILE A 288 -3.02 -31.18 -18.05
C ILE A 288 -1.99 -30.72 -17.03
N LEU A 289 -0.98 -30.01 -17.53
CA LEU A 289 0.11 -29.47 -16.73
C LEU A 289 -0.15 -27.98 -16.53
N GLY A 290 -0.44 -27.58 -15.29
CA GLY A 290 -0.88 -26.23 -14.94
C GLY A 290 -2.41 -26.12 -14.82
N LEU A 291 -2.85 -25.72 -13.62
CA LEU A 291 -4.25 -25.54 -13.24
C LEU A 291 -4.53 -24.11 -12.78
N ALA A 292 -3.52 -23.38 -12.33
CA ALA A 292 -3.63 -21.97 -11.97
C ALA A 292 -4.00 -21.08 -13.17
N PHE A 293 -4.53 -19.89 -12.88
CA PHE A 293 -4.76 -18.85 -13.89
C PHE A 293 -3.46 -18.27 -14.46
N LYS A 294 -2.38 -18.25 -13.68
CA LYS A 294 -1.04 -17.79 -14.06
C LYS A 294 0.03 -18.57 -13.28
N ASN A 295 1.31 -18.33 -13.58
CA ASN A 295 2.42 -18.92 -12.84
C ASN A 295 2.42 -18.46 -11.36
N ASP A 296 2.97 -19.30 -10.48
CA ASP A 296 3.24 -19.00 -9.06
C ASP A 296 2.01 -18.56 -8.23
N THR A 297 0.82 -19.08 -8.55
CA THR A 297 -0.40 -18.83 -7.77
C THR A 297 -1.26 -20.08 -7.61
N ASP A 298 -2.08 -20.12 -6.56
CA ASP A 298 -3.10 -21.13 -6.34
C ASP A 298 -4.50 -20.68 -6.80
N ASP A 299 -4.64 -19.49 -7.42
CA ASP A 299 -5.91 -18.98 -7.91
C ASP A 299 -6.33 -19.66 -9.23
N VAL A 300 -7.53 -20.25 -9.20
CA VAL A 300 -8.10 -21.04 -10.29
C VAL A 300 -9.35 -20.42 -10.90
N ARG A 301 -9.89 -19.33 -10.33
CA ARG A 301 -11.25 -18.84 -10.62
C ARG A 301 -11.48 -18.48 -12.09
N GLU A 302 -10.46 -17.93 -12.75
CA GLU A 302 -10.48 -17.58 -14.18
C GLU A 302 -9.56 -18.49 -15.01
N SER A 303 -9.13 -19.63 -14.46
CA SER A 303 -8.15 -20.51 -15.10
C SER A 303 -8.64 -21.06 -16.45
N ARG A 304 -7.76 -20.97 -17.45
CA ARG A 304 -7.99 -21.54 -18.79
C ARG A 304 -7.99 -23.06 -18.81
N SER A 305 -7.47 -23.71 -17.78
CA SER A 305 -7.57 -25.17 -17.63
C SER A 305 -9.00 -25.64 -17.43
N ILE A 306 -9.88 -24.85 -16.79
CA ILE A 306 -11.28 -25.23 -16.50
C ILE A 306 -12.09 -25.50 -17.79
N PRO A 307 -12.17 -24.58 -18.78
CA PRO A 307 -12.91 -24.85 -20.01
C PRO A 307 -12.30 -26.01 -20.83
N VAL A 308 -10.97 -26.20 -20.75
CA VAL A 308 -10.27 -27.33 -21.39
C VAL A 308 -10.69 -28.66 -20.75
N ILE A 309 -10.61 -28.74 -19.42
CA ILE A 309 -11.04 -29.90 -18.63
C ILE A 309 -12.48 -30.26 -18.96
N LYS A 310 -13.37 -29.27 -18.96
CA LYS A 310 -14.78 -29.46 -19.25
C LYS A 310 -14.99 -30.07 -20.65
N ALA A 311 -14.39 -29.46 -21.68
CA ALA A 311 -14.52 -29.93 -23.06
C ALA A 311 -13.93 -31.34 -23.26
N LEU A 312 -12.83 -31.68 -22.57
CA LEU A 312 -12.24 -33.02 -22.61
C LEU A 312 -13.12 -34.07 -21.92
N LYS A 313 -13.72 -33.73 -20.76
CA LYS A 313 -14.66 -34.62 -20.07
C LYS A 313 -15.92 -34.87 -20.89
N GLU A 314 -16.47 -33.83 -21.51
CA GLU A 314 -17.64 -33.96 -22.41
C GLU A 314 -17.37 -34.90 -23.59
N LYS A 315 -16.11 -35.01 -24.02
CA LYS A 315 -15.65 -35.94 -25.06
C LYS A 315 -15.21 -37.31 -24.52
N GLY A 316 -15.46 -37.60 -23.25
CA GLY A 316 -15.18 -38.90 -22.63
C GLY A 316 -13.70 -39.19 -22.37
N ALA A 317 -12.84 -38.17 -22.36
CA ALA A 317 -11.42 -38.36 -22.05
C ALA A 317 -11.19 -38.58 -20.55
N ILE A 318 -10.11 -39.29 -20.22
CA ILE A 318 -9.61 -39.49 -18.85
C ILE A 318 -8.56 -38.43 -18.57
N ILE A 319 -8.83 -37.56 -17.62
CA ILE A 319 -7.95 -36.41 -17.33
C ILE A 319 -7.03 -36.75 -16.17
N LYS A 320 -5.73 -36.57 -16.40
CA LYS A 320 -4.70 -36.48 -15.37
C LYS A 320 -4.24 -35.03 -15.26
N ALA A 321 -4.20 -34.48 -14.07
CA ALA A 321 -3.92 -33.07 -13.86
C ALA A 321 -2.81 -32.89 -12.82
N TYR A 322 -1.87 -31.98 -13.10
CA TYR A 322 -0.79 -31.63 -12.19
C TYR A 322 -0.63 -30.11 -12.09
N ASP A 323 -0.63 -29.60 -10.86
CA ASP A 323 -0.20 -28.26 -10.50
C ASP A 323 0.15 -28.23 -9.00
N PRO A 324 1.41 -28.01 -8.61
CA PRO A 324 1.82 -28.13 -7.22
C PRO A 324 1.14 -27.12 -6.29
N MET A 325 0.72 -25.95 -6.80
CA MET A 325 0.12 -24.88 -6.00
C MET A 325 -1.41 -24.90 -6.09
N ALA A 326 -1.97 -25.19 -7.25
CA ALA A 326 -3.39 -24.97 -7.51
C ALA A 326 -4.30 -26.20 -7.32
N ILE A 327 -3.77 -27.42 -7.17
CA ILE A 327 -4.59 -28.64 -6.96
C ILE A 327 -5.63 -28.48 -5.82
N PRO A 328 -5.29 -27.97 -4.62
CA PRO A 328 -6.25 -27.86 -3.52
C PRO A 328 -7.44 -26.96 -3.86
N ASN A 329 -7.20 -25.82 -4.52
CA ASN A 329 -8.25 -24.89 -4.91
C ASN A 329 -9.02 -25.37 -6.14
N MET A 330 -8.33 -26.00 -7.11
CA MET A 330 -8.98 -26.59 -8.27
C MET A 330 -9.98 -27.68 -7.87
N LYS A 331 -9.62 -28.52 -6.89
CA LYS A 331 -10.54 -29.53 -6.34
C LYS A 331 -11.81 -28.87 -5.81
N LYS A 332 -11.70 -27.79 -5.03
CA LYS A 332 -12.86 -27.05 -4.50
C LYS A 332 -13.71 -26.45 -5.62
N GLU A 333 -13.05 -25.77 -6.56
CA GLU A 333 -13.73 -25.09 -7.67
C GLU A 333 -14.49 -26.07 -8.57
N LEU A 334 -13.86 -27.21 -8.90
CA LEU A 334 -14.47 -28.21 -9.75
C LEU A 334 -15.48 -29.08 -9.02
N ILE A 335 -15.32 -29.43 -7.73
CA ILE A 335 -16.35 -30.16 -6.98
C ILE A 335 -17.68 -29.40 -6.97
N ASN A 336 -17.62 -28.07 -6.86
CA ASN A 336 -18.81 -27.22 -6.88
C ASN A 336 -19.48 -27.15 -8.26
N ARG A 337 -18.76 -27.48 -9.34
CA ARG A 337 -19.23 -27.30 -10.73
C ARG A 337 -19.42 -28.61 -11.51
N PHE A 338 -18.65 -29.67 -11.25
CA PHE A 338 -18.59 -30.92 -12.02
C PHE A 338 -18.13 -32.14 -11.17
N ASN A 339 -18.65 -33.32 -11.50
CA ASN A 339 -18.42 -34.56 -10.77
C ASN A 339 -16.97 -35.13 -10.88
N LYS A 340 -16.60 -35.98 -9.91
CA LYS A 340 -15.26 -36.36 -9.36
C LYS A 340 -14.16 -36.95 -10.27
N ASP A 341 -14.33 -37.12 -11.57
CA ASP A 341 -13.35 -37.91 -12.36
C ASP A 341 -12.22 -37.05 -12.94
N ILE A 342 -11.33 -36.57 -12.08
CA ILE A 342 -10.02 -36.02 -12.47
C ILE A 342 -8.97 -36.67 -11.57
N ILE A 343 -7.94 -37.25 -12.19
CA ILE A 343 -6.82 -37.85 -11.48
C ILE A 343 -5.82 -36.74 -11.21
N TYR A 344 -5.72 -36.29 -9.96
CA TYR A 344 -4.73 -35.29 -9.57
C TYR A 344 -3.42 -36.01 -9.19
N CYS A 345 -2.35 -35.67 -9.89
CA CYS A 345 -1.02 -36.27 -9.73
C CYS A 345 -0.14 -35.43 -8.80
N ASN A 346 0.87 -36.05 -8.19
CA ASN A 346 1.83 -35.37 -7.31
C ASN A 346 3.07 -34.86 -8.06
N THR A 347 3.32 -35.39 -9.26
CA THR A 347 4.40 -34.95 -10.15
C THR A 347 3.91 -34.78 -11.59
N ALA A 348 4.65 -34.04 -12.40
CA ALA A 348 4.35 -33.89 -13.82
C ALA A 348 4.51 -35.21 -14.57
N GLU A 349 5.49 -36.03 -14.19
CA GLU A 349 5.75 -37.36 -14.76
C GLU A 349 4.58 -38.32 -14.50
N GLU A 350 3.96 -38.28 -13.33
CA GLU A 350 2.78 -39.08 -13.02
C GLU A 350 1.56 -38.68 -13.88
N ALA A 351 1.49 -37.40 -14.29
CA ALA A 351 0.40 -36.88 -15.10
C ALA A 351 0.50 -37.27 -16.58
N LEU A 352 1.73 -37.42 -17.09
CA LEU A 352 2.00 -37.95 -18.43
C LEU A 352 1.67 -39.46 -18.52
#